data_AF-A0A699SZB1-F1
#
_entry.id   AF-A0A699SZB1-F1
#
_cell.length_a   1.000
_cell.length_b   1.000
_cell.length_c   1.000
_cell.angle_alpha   90.00
_cell.angle_beta   90.00
_cell.angle_gamma   90.00
#
_symmetry.space_group_name_H-M   'P 1'
#
loop_
_entity.id
_entity.type
_entity.pdbx_description
1 polymer ?
#
loop_
_entity_poly.entity_id
_entity_poly.type
_entity_poly.pdbx_seq_one_letter_code
_entity_poly.pdbx_strand_id
1 'polypeptide(L)'
;MCCSLLQFYVNQGELSCQMYQRSADMGLGVPFNIASYALLTCMIAHVCDLVPGDFVHVLGDAHVYSTHVRPLQDQLLKTPKPFP
;
A
#
# COMPACT_ATOMS: atom_id res chain seq x y z
N MET A 1 -8.67 -9.65 7.84
CA MET A 1 -8.65 -8.20 7.58
C MET A 1 -8.39 -7.49 8.88
N CYS A 2 -7.16 -7.02 9.12
CA CYS A 2 -6.84 -6.22 10.31
C CYS A 2 -7.37 -4.80 10.02
N CYS A 3 -8.26 -4.27 10.87
CA CYS A 3 -9.05 -3.06 10.63
C CYS A 3 -8.28 -1.96 9.87
N SER A 4 -8.65 -1.77 8.60
CA SER A 4 -8.12 -0.72 7.76
C SER A 4 -9.15 0.39 7.62
N LEU A 5 -8.83 1.57 8.13
CA LEU A 5 -9.59 2.78 7.81
C LEU A 5 -9.06 3.33 6.49
N LEU A 6 -9.96 3.64 5.56
CA LEU A 6 -9.66 4.33 4.32
C LEU A 6 -10.23 5.74 4.38
N GLN A 7 -9.40 6.74 4.11
CA GLN A 7 -9.80 8.11 3.92
C GLN A 7 -9.52 8.51 2.46
N PHE A 8 -10.53 9.07 1.79
CA PHE A 8 -10.38 9.59 0.43
C PHE A 8 -10.32 11.11 0.45
N TYR A 9 -9.49 11.67 -0.42
CA TYR A 9 -9.33 13.11 -0.58
C TYR A 9 -9.40 13.47 -2.06
N VAL A 10 -10.17 14.49 -2.40
CA VAL A 10 -10.32 14.97 -3.77
C VAL A 10 -9.86 16.41 -3.87
N ASN A 11 -8.96 16.68 -4.80
CA ASN A 11 -8.48 18.02 -5.10
C ASN A 11 -8.17 18.14 -6.60
N GLN A 12 -8.62 19.22 -7.25
CA GLN A 12 -8.35 19.50 -8.66
C GLN A 12 -8.66 18.34 -9.64
N GLY A 13 -9.68 17.52 -9.34
CA GLY A 13 -10.05 16.37 -10.18
C GLY A 13 -9.23 15.10 -9.93
N GLU A 14 -8.33 15.11 -8.95
CA GLU A 14 -7.55 13.95 -8.53
C GLU A 14 -8.10 13.35 -7.23
N LEU A 15 -8.18 12.02 -7.17
CA LEU A 15 -8.60 11.25 -5.99
C LEU A 15 -7.42 10.52 -5.38
N SER A 16 -7.07 10.91 -4.15
CA SER A 16 -6.06 10.25 -3.33
C SER A 16 -6.71 9.40 -2.25
N CYS A 17 -6.02 8.35 -1.82
CA CYS A 17 -6.46 7.44 -0.77
C CYS A 17 -5.40 7.26 0.30
N GLN A 18 -5.76 7.48 1.56
CA GLN A 18 -4.97 7.12 2.71
C GLN A 18 -5.54 5.87 3.37
N MET A 19 -4.71 4.86 3.59
CA MET A 19 -5.07 3.64 4.31
C MET A 19 -4.26 3.50 5.58
N TYR A 20 -4.94 3.40 6.73
CA TYR A 20 -4.29 3.05 8.00
C TYR A 20 -4.38 1.55 8.25
N GLN A 21 -3.24 0.89 8.41
CA GLN A 21 -3.13 -0.52 8.76
C GLN A 21 -2.58 -0.68 10.17
N ARG A 22 -3.43 -1.16 11.10
CA ARG A 22 -3.04 -1.30 12.52
C ARG A 22 -1.84 -2.23 12.73
N SER A 23 -1.69 -3.28 11.92
CA SER A 23 -0.64 -4.29 12.08
C SER A 23 -0.21 -4.80 10.70
N ALA A 24 1.08 -4.76 10.44
CA ALA A 24 1.66 -4.87 9.11
C ALA A 24 2.90 -5.78 9.10
N ASP A 25 2.73 -6.98 8.54
CA ASP A 25 3.85 -7.84 8.18
C ASP A 25 4.54 -7.28 6.94
N MET A 26 5.75 -6.75 7.15
CA MET A 26 6.54 -6.11 6.10
C MET A 26 7.02 -7.10 5.03
N GLY A 27 7.11 -8.39 5.34
CA GLY A 27 7.68 -9.38 4.43
C GLY A 27 6.69 -9.85 3.37
N LEU A 28 5.48 -10.23 3.77
CA LEU A 28 4.47 -10.80 2.87
C LEU A 28 3.23 -9.91 2.72
N GLY A 29 2.73 -9.37 3.84
CA GLY A 29 1.46 -8.64 3.85
C GLY A 29 1.53 -7.28 3.15
N VAL A 30 2.51 -6.45 3.53
CA VAL A 30 2.62 -5.06 3.03
C VAL A 30 2.73 -4.98 1.50
N PRO A 31 3.58 -5.77 0.80
CA PRO A 31 3.65 -5.71 -0.65
C PRO A 31 2.31 -5.97 -1.36
N PHE A 32 1.54 -6.96 -0.88
CA PHE A 32 0.23 -7.28 -1.42
C PHE A 32 -0.80 -6.18 -1.12
N ASN A 33 -0.74 -5.62 0.09
CA ASN A 33 -1.63 -4.53 0.49
C ASN A 33 -1.41 -3.27 -0.34
N ILE A 34 -0.15 -2.89 -0.59
CA ILE A 34 0.17 -1.72 -1.43
C ILE A 34 -0.47 -1.88 -2.81
N ALA A 35 -0.26 -3.01 -3.47
CA ALA A 35 -0.85 -3.28 -4.78
C ALA A 35 -2.39 -3.27 -4.74
N SER A 36 -2.98 -3.89 -3.73
CA SER A 36 -4.45 -4.01 -3.60
C SER A 36 -5.13 -2.66 -3.41
N TYR A 37 -4.60 -1.80 -2.54
CA TYR A 37 -5.23 -0.52 -2.22
C TYR A 37 -4.85 0.59 -3.21
N ALA A 38 -3.68 0.52 -3.86
CA ALA A 38 -3.40 1.34 -5.03
C ALA A 38 -4.39 1.03 -6.16
N LEU A 39 -4.63 -0.26 -6.45
CA LEU A 39 -5.61 -0.67 -7.45
C LEU A 39 -7.03 -0.21 -7.07
N LEU A 40 -7.41 -0.33 -5.79
CA LEU A 40 -8.69 0.19 -5.31
C LEU A 40 -8.83 1.69 -5.54
N THR A 41 -7.77 2.46 -5.29
CA THR A 41 -7.73 3.90 -5.54
C THR A 41 -7.97 4.20 -7.02
N CYS A 42 -7.31 3.47 -7.92
CA CYS A 42 -7.54 3.59 -9.36
C CYS A 42 -8.98 3.23 -9.78
N MET A 43 -9.54 2.14 -9.22
CA MET A 43 -10.91 1.71 -9.53
C MET A 43 -11.94 2.75 -9.06
N ILE A 44 -11.78 3.30 -7.87
CA ILE A 44 -12.67 4.34 -7.33
C ILE A 44 -12.55 5.63 -8.14
N ALA A 45 -11.33 6.08 -8.45
CA ALA A 45 -11.13 7.24 -9.30
C ALA A 45 -11.83 7.08 -10.66
N HIS A 46 -11.68 5.90 -11.29
CA HIS A 46 -12.29 5.61 -12.58
C HIS A 46 -13.83 5.69 -12.56
N VAL A 47 -14.51 5.07 -11.58
CA VAL A 47 -15.98 5.11 -11.51
C VAL A 47 -16.55 6.45 -11.04
N CYS A 48 -15.69 7.35 -10.56
CA CYS A 48 -16.04 8.71 -10.16
C CYS A 48 -15.65 9.77 -11.20
N ASP A 49 -15.17 9.37 -12.39
CA ASP A 49 -14.65 10.26 -13.42
C ASP A 49 -13.52 11.19 -12.91
N LEU A 50 -12.67 10.68 -12.02
CA LEU A 50 -11.51 11.37 -11.44
C LEU A 50 -10.20 10.70 -11.89
N VAL A 51 -9.11 11.45 -11.80
CA VAL A 51 -7.75 10.92 -12.03
C VAL A 51 -7.22 10.31 -10.73
N PRO A 52 -6.61 9.12 -10.74
CA PRO A 52 -5.97 8.57 -9.53
C PRO A 52 -4.77 9.42 -9.12
N GLY A 53 -4.78 9.86 -7.86
CA GLY A 53 -3.69 10.58 -7.21
C GLY A 53 -2.87 9.65 -6.30
N ASP A 54 -2.49 10.15 -5.12
CA ASP A 54 -1.59 9.45 -4.21
C ASP A 54 -2.29 8.31 -3.45
N PHE A 55 -1.59 7.19 -3.32
CA PHE A 55 -1.91 6.17 -2.32
C PHE A 55 -0.94 6.29 -1.12
N VAL A 56 -1.48 6.65 0.05
CA VAL A 56 -0.74 6.87 1.29
C VAL A 56 -1.00 5.71 2.26
N HIS A 57 0.02 4.90 2.54
CA HIS A 57 -0.09 3.75 3.45
C HIS A 57 0.50 4.06 4.82
N VAL A 58 -0.36 4.22 5.83
CA VAL A 58 0.05 4.45 7.23
C VAL A 58 0.07 3.12 7.96
N LEU A 59 1.21 2.79 8.58
CA LEU A 59 1.40 1.57 9.35
C LEU A 59 1.40 1.89 10.84
N GLY A 60 0.64 1.13 11.62
CA GLY A 60 0.72 1.11 13.09
C GLY A 60 1.91 0.26 13.53
N ASP A 61 1.64 -0.98 13.92
CA ASP A 61 2.68 -1.97 14.24
C ASP A 61 3.25 -2.61 12.97
N ALA A 62 4.37 -2.06 12.49
CA ALA A 62 5.16 -2.62 11.40
C ALA A 62 6.21 -3.61 11.94
N HIS A 63 6.08 -4.88 11.55
CA HIS A 63 6.93 -5.95 12.08
C HIS A 63 7.39 -6.92 10.99
N VAL A 64 8.43 -7.68 11.32
CA VAL A 64 9.00 -8.75 10.49
C VAL A 64 9.01 -10.03 11.31
N TYR A 65 8.43 -11.10 10.77
CA TYR A 65 8.55 -12.41 11.40
C TYR A 65 10.01 -12.90 11.39
N SER A 66 10.45 -13.54 12.47
CA SER A 66 11.82 -14.04 12.59
C SER A 66 12.22 -14.99 11.46
N THR A 67 11.26 -15.76 10.94
CA THR A 67 11.42 -16.64 9.78
C THR A 67 11.65 -15.88 8.47
N HIS A 68 11.29 -14.60 8.38
CA HIS A 68 11.42 -13.78 7.17
C HIS A 68 12.71 -12.94 7.13
N VAL A 69 13.48 -12.87 8.23
CA VAL A 69 14.66 -11.99 8.32
C VAL A 69 15.70 -12.32 7.24
N ARG A 70 16.12 -13.58 7.13
CA ARG A 70 17.13 -13.99 6.14
C ARG A 70 16.65 -13.78 4.69
N PRO A 71 15.45 -14.23 4.29
CA PRO A 71 14.91 -13.94 2.96
C PRO A 71 14.84 -12.43 2.64
N LEU A 72 14.49 -11.59 3.61
CA LEU A 72 14.41 -10.14 3.42
C LEU A 72 15.80 -9.51 3.28
N GLN A 73 16.81 -10.01 3.99
CA GLN A 73 18.21 -9.57 3.77
C GLN A 73 18.65 -9.83 2.33
N ASP A 74 18.33 -11.00 1.77
CA ASP A 74 18.64 -11.31 0.36
C ASP A 74 17.85 -10.40 -0.62
N GLN A 75 16.61 -10.02 -0.26
CA GLN A 75 15.80 -9.10 -1.05
C GLN A 75 16.37 -7.67 -1.06
N LEU A 76 16.90 -7.19 0.08
CA LEU A 76 17.48 -5.85 0.20
C LEU A 76 18.74 -5.64 -0.67
N LEU A 77 19.41 -6.73 -1.06
CA LEU A 77 20.57 -6.69 -1.97
C LEU A 77 20.18 -6.53 -3.45
N LYS A 78 18.89 -6.67 -3.80
CA LYS A 78 18.42 -6.58 -5.18
C LYS A 78 18.11 -5.13 -5.54
N THR A 79 18.56 -4.68 -6.72
CA THR A 79 18.17 -3.37 -7.26
C THR A 79 16.70 -3.41 -7.72
N PRO A 80 15.84 -2.49 -7.25
CA PRO A 80 14.46 -2.38 -7.73
C PRO A 80 14.43 -2.13 -9.24
N LYS A 81 13.51 -2.82 -9.93
CA LYS A 81 13.19 -2.54 -11.33
C LYS A 81 12.14 -1.42 -11.41
N PRO A 82 12.00 -0.75 -12.57
CA PRO A 82 10.87 0.14 -12.80
C PRO A 82 9.54 -0.57 -12.50
N PHE A 83 8.58 0.17 -11.94
CA PHE A 83 7.20 -0.29 -11.80
C PHE A 83 6.59 -0.58 -13.19
N PRO A 84 5.62 -1.51 -13.28
CA PRO A 84 4.91 -1.80 -14.52
C PRO A 84 4.09 -0.60 -15.03
#